data_AF-A0A8S2KBE6-F1
#
_entry.id   AF-A0A8S2KBE6-F1
#
_cell.length_a   1.000
_cell.length_b   1.000
_cell.length_c   1.000
_cell.angle_alpha   90.00
_cell.angle_beta   90.00
_cell.angle_gamma   90.00
#
_symmetry.space_group_name_H-M   'P 1'
#
loop_
_entity.id
_entity.type
_entity.pdbx_description
1 polymer ?
#
loop_
_entity_poly.entity_id
_entity_poly.type
_entity_poly.pdbx_seq_one_letter_code
_entity_poly.pdbx_strand_id
1 'polypeptide(L)'
;MDLFATIPQNGDIRVKDWPLMQSVIPTVLIIVAYIFFIIFGRKWMKNKNAFELRDFMLVYNIVQVILCTYITYEATYVWIKERYSFTCQPIDFSKSETAMKACKACWWFYIMKLVDLTDTILFVLRKKDEQITFLHVYHHITMTFCGWSGSKYVGGGQ
;
A
#
# COMPACT_ATOMS: atom_id res chain seq x y z
N MET A 1 28.76 -5.39 3.58
CA MET A 1 28.33 -4.46 2.53
C MET A 1 27.19 -3.66 3.11
N ASP A 2 27.43 -2.40 3.44
CA ASP A 2 26.50 -1.59 4.23
C ASP A 2 25.28 -1.23 3.38
N LEU A 3 24.15 -1.89 3.66
CA LEU A 3 22.85 -1.63 3.03
C LEU A 3 22.48 -0.14 3.07
N PHE A 4 22.88 0.56 4.15
CA PHE A 4 22.66 2.00 4.32
C PHE A 4 23.53 2.89 3.41
N ALA A 5 24.66 2.39 2.90
CA ALA A 5 25.52 3.15 1.99
C ALA A 5 25.00 3.14 0.54
N THR A 6 24.12 2.19 0.20
CA THR A 6 23.58 2.01 -1.17
C THR A 6 22.20 2.61 -1.36
N ILE A 7 21.44 2.86 -0.28
CA ILE A 7 20.12 3.52 -0.37
C ILE A 7 20.32 4.99 -0.76
N PRO A 8 19.67 5.47 -1.83
CA PRO A 8 19.78 6.87 -2.22
C PRO A 8 19.21 7.78 -1.13
N GLN A 9 20.02 8.74 -0.64
CA GLN A 9 19.58 9.67 0.42
C GLN A 9 18.33 10.48 0.03
N ASN A 10 18.15 10.74 -1.27
CA ASN A 10 17.01 11.49 -1.82
C ASN A 10 15.89 10.57 -2.39
N GLY A 11 15.98 9.26 -2.14
CA GLY A 11 15.10 8.24 -2.71
C GLY A 11 15.46 7.83 -4.13
N ASP A 12 14.91 6.71 -4.56
CA ASP A 12 15.19 6.07 -5.83
C ASP A 12 14.71 6.95 -7.01
N ILE A 13 15.64 7.24 -7.92
CA ILE A 13 15.38 8.06 -9.12
C ILE A 13 14.36 7.41 -10.06
N ARG A 14 14.22 6.08 -10.03
CA ARG A 14 13.35 5.30 -10.92
C ARG A 14 11.88 5.56 -10.67
N VAL A 15 11.52 5.90 -9.44
CA VAL A 15 10.13 6.13 -9.02
C VAL A 15 9.80 7.61 -8.83
N LYS A 16 10.76 8.51 -9.07
CA LYS A 16 10.63 9.96 -8.77
C LYS A 16 9.37 10.59 -9.39
N ASP A 17 9.06 10.22 -10.63
CA ASP A 17 7.97 10.79 -11.39
C ASP A 17 6.65 10.03 -11.24
N TRP A 18 6.63 8.98 -10.40
CA TRP A 18 5.42 8.21 -10.16
C TRP A 18 4.47 8.94 -9.21
N PRO A 19 3.15 8.73 -9.36
CA PRO A 19 2.18 9.34 -8.48
C PRO A 19 2.50 9.06 -7.00
N LEU A 20 2.41 10.11 -6.17
CA LEU A 20 2.64 10.10 -4.72
C LEU A 20 4.08 9.78 -4.27
N MET A 21 5.04 9.62 -5.19
CA MET A 21 6.45 9.31 -4.86
C MET A 21 7.35 10.55 -4.76
N GLN A 22 6.85 11.75 -5.12
CA GLN A 22 7.63 12.99 -5.02
C GLN A 22 7.88 13.41 -3.57
N SER A 23 6.91 13.19 -2.68
CA SER A 23 6.99 13.57 -1.26
C SER A 23 6.15 12.62 -0.41
N VAL A 24 6.49 12.50 0.87
CA VAL A 24 5.70 11.76 1.88
C VAL A 24 4.45 12.53 2.31
N ILE A 25 4.44 13.85 2.08
CA ILE A 25 3.39 14.76 2.57
C ILE A 25 1.99 14.32 2.11
N PRO A 26 1.74 13.98 0.82
CA PRO A 26 0.43 13.50 0.39
C PRO A 26 -0.03 12.24 1.13
N THR A 27 0.85 11.27 1.36
CA THR A 27 0.55 10.05 2.12
C THR A 27 0.15 10.37 3.56
N VAL A 28 0.89 11.26 4.22
CA VAL A 28 0.59 11.70 5.58
C VAL A 28 -0.76 12.41 5.63
N LEU A 29 -1.04 13.29 4.67
CA LEU A 29 -2.34 13.98 4.58
C LEU A 29 -3.50 12.98 4.39
N ILE A 30 -3.32 11.95 3.56
CA ILE A 30 -4.32 10.89 3.38
C ILE A 30 -4.56 10.13 4.69
N ILE A 31 -3.49 9.76 5.41
CA ILE A 31 -3.59 9.07 6.71
C ILE A 31 -4.30 9.94 7.74
N VAL A 32 -3.95 11.23 7.81
CA VAL A 32 -4.60 12.18 8.72
C VAL A 32 -6.08 12.33 8.38
N ALA A 33 -6.42 12.50 7.10
CA ALA A 33 -7.80 12.54 6.64
C ALA A 33 -8.57 11.25 6.96
N TYR A 34 -7.94 10.09 6.82
CA TYR A 34 -8.49 8.79 7.19
C TYR A 34 -8.82 8.70 8.68
N ILE A 35 -7.90 9.12 9.56
CA ILE A 35 -8.15 9.16 11.02
C ILE A 35 -9.31 10.11 11.34
N PHE A 36 -9.32 11.29 10.73
CA PHE A 36 -10.42 12.24 10.89
C PHE A 36 -11.75 11.66 10.42
N PHE A 37 -11.78 10.96 9.29
CA PHE A 37 -12.96 10.30 8.78
C PHE A 37 -13.49 9.24 9.77
N ILE A 38 -12.61 8.44 10.38
CA ILE A 38 -13.04 7.46 11.39
C ILE A 38 -13.70 8.17 12.58
N ILE A 39 -13.07 9.21 13.12
CA ILE A 39 -13.58 9.89 14.33
C ILE A 39 -14.91 10.61 14.02
N PHE A 40 -14.93 11.44 12.98
CA PHE A 40 -16.11 12.23 12.62
C PHE A 40 -17.22 11.39 11.97
N GLY A 41 -16.84 10.44 11.12
CA GLY A 41 -17.77 9.54 10.44
C GLY A 41 -18.55 8.68 11.43
N ARG A 42 -17.90 8.14 12.48
CA ARG A 42 -18.60 7.40 13.54
C ARG A 42 -19.61 8.28 14.29
N LYS A 43 -19.21 9.51 14.64
CA LYS A 43 -20.11 10.47 15.30
C LYS A 43 -21.31 10.83 14.42
N TRP A 44 -21.08 11.02 13.12
CA TRP A 44 -22.12 11.35 12.14
C TRP A 44 -23.08 10.17 11.90
N MET A 45 -22.57 8.95 11.83
CA MET A 45 -23.35 7.72 11.64
C MET A 45 -24.15 7.29 12.87
N LYS A 46 -23.89 7.86 14.05
CA LYS A 46 -24.62 7.54 15.30
C LYS A 46 -26.13 7.70 15.13
N ASN A 47 -26.56 8.79 14.50
CA ASN A 47 -27.97 9.15 14.31
C ASN A 47 -28.54 8.71 12.94
N LYS A 48 -27.82 7.86 12.21
CA LYS A 48 -28.23 7.34 10.90
C LYS A 48 -28.35 5.83 10.92
N ASN A 49 -29.14 5.30 9.98
CA ASN A 49 -29.17 3.88 9.70
C ASN A 49 -27.89 3.46 8.96
N ALA A 50 -27.50 2.20 9.12
CA ALA A 50 -26.38 1.65 8.37
C ALA A 50 -26.68 1.67 6.87
N PHE A 51 -25.68 2.01 6.05
CA PHE A 51 -25.82 1.95 4.60
C PHE A 51 -25.73 0.51 4.10
N GLU A 52 -26.58 0.15 3.13
CA GLU A 52 -26.48 -1.12 2.41
C GLU A 52 -25.52 -0.97 1.21
N LEU A 53 -24.27 -1.36 1.41
CA LEU A 53 -23.19 -1.23 0.42
C LEU A 53 -22.78 -2.58 -0.17
N ARG A 54 -23.68 -3.56 -0.22
CA ARG A 54 -23.35 -4.95 -0.58
C ARG A 54 -22.72 -5.06 -1.97
N ASP A 55 -23.36 -4.48 -2.98
CA ASP A 55 -22.91 -4.60 -4.36
C ASP A 55 -21.62 -3.82 -4.60
N PHE A 56 -21.46 -2.67 -3.94
CA PHE A 56 -20.20 -1.92 -3.93
C PHE A 56 -19.06 -2.76 -3.35
N MET A 57 -19.26 -3.39 -2.19
CA MET A 57 -18.25 -4.26 -1.57
C MET A 57 -17.90 -5.46 -2.43
N LEU A 58 -18.88 -6.05 -3.12
CA LEU A 58 -18.62 -7.16 -4.03
C LEU A 58 -17.66 -6.74 -5.14
N VAL A 59 -17.96 -5.64 -5.83
CA VAL A 59 -17.10 -5.09 -6.90
C VAL A 59 -15.73 -4.72 -6.35
N TYR A 60 -15.69 -4.03 -5.22
CA TYR A 60 -14.47 -3.62 -4.54
C TYR A 60 -13.56 -4.82 -4.22
N ASN A 61 -14.10 -5.87 -3.60
CA ASN A 61 -13.33 -7.07 -3.24
C ASN A 61 -12.84 -7.82 -4.50
N ILE A 62 -13.65 -7.89 -5.57
CA ILE A 62 -13.23 -8.50 -6.84
C ILE A 62 -12.04 -7.73 -7.43
N VAL A 63 -12.11 -6.39 -7.44
CA VAL A 63 -11.01 -5.53 -7.91
C VAL A 63 -9.75 -5.74 -7.07
N GLN A 64 -9.87 -5.81 -5.74
CA GLN A 64 -8.74 -6.11 -4.87
C GLN A 64 -8.12 -7.48 -5.18
N VAL A 65 -8.93 -8.52 -5.37
CA VAL A 65 -8.43 -9.87 -5.74
C VAL A 65 -7.62 -9.79 -7.03
N ILE A 66 -8.16 -9.16 -8.08
CA ILE A 66 -7.47 -9.00 -9.37
C ILE A 66 -6.13 -8.29 -9.20
N LEU A 67 -6.10 -7.19 -8.45
CA LEU A 67 -4.88 -6.40 -8.25
C LEU A 67 -3.85 -7.13 -7.40
N CYS A 68 -4.27 -7.84 -6.35
CA CYS A 68 -3.39 -8.69 -5.55
C CYS A 68 -2.80 -9.84 -6.38
N THR A 69 -3.60 -10.48 -7.23
CA THR A 69 -3.12 -11.51 -8.17
C THR A 69 -2.10 -10.93 -9.15
N TYR A 70 -2.35 -9.74 -9.70
CA TYR A 70 -1.41 -9.06 -10.60
C TYR A 70 -0.07 -8.75 -9.93
N ILE A 71 -0.07 -8.17 -8.72
CA ILE A 71 1.15 -7.88 -7.97
C ILE A 71 1.93 -9.17 -7.65
N THR A 72 1.21 -10.23 -7.25
CA THR A 72 1.81 -11.54 -6.96
C THR A 72 2.44 -12.15 -8.21
N TYR A 73 1.79 -12.02 -9.37
CA TYR A 73 2.32 -12.47 -10.65
C TYR A 73 3.61 -11.73 -11.03
N GLU A 74 3.63 -10.40 -10.95
CA GLU A 74 4.82 -9.60 -11.25
C GLU A 74 5.98 -9.91 -10.28
N ALA A 75 5.69 -10.02 -8.98
CA ALA A 75 6.69 -10.39 -7.98
C ALA A 75 7.26 -11.79 -8.22
N THR A 76 6.41 -12.77 -8.54
CA THR A 76 6.83 -14.14 -8.86
C THR A 76 7.64 -14.19 -10.15
N TYR A 77 7.24 -13.42 -11.16
CA TYR A 77 7.98 -13.31 -12.42
C TYR A 77 9.40 -12.80 -12.19
N VAL A 78 9.57 -11.72 -11.41
CA VAL A 78 10.89 -11.19 -11.04
C VAL A 78 11.69 -12.24 -10.26
N TRP A 79 11.08 -12.87 -9.26
CA TRP A 79 11.72 -13.89 -8.43
C TRP A 79 12.28 -15.06 -9.24
N ILE A 80 11.49 -15.59 -10.19
CA ILE A 80 11.92 -16.68 -11.08
C ILE A 80 13.00 -16.21 -12.05
N LYS A 81 12.82 -15.02 -12.65
CA LYS A 81 13.71 -14.52 -13.71
C LYS A 81 15.11 -14.19 -13.17
N GLU A 82 15.17 -13.58 -12.00
CA GLU A 82 16.42 -13.20 -11.31
C GLU A 82 16.99 -14.33 -10.45
N ARG A 83 16.29 -15.49 -10.37
CA ARG A 83 16.68 -16.65 -9.57
C ARG A 83 16.97 -16.29 -8.11
N TYR A 84 16.06 -15.50 -7.52
CA TYR A 84 16.17 -15.08 -6.14
C TYR A 84 16.25 -16.30 -5.20
N SER A 85 17.15 -16.23 -4.22
CA SER A 85 17.17 -17.18 -3.12
C SER A 85 16.14 -16.81 -2.06
N PHE A 86 15.86 -17.72 -1.14
CA PHE A 86 15.09 -17.44 0.08
C PHE A 86 15.90 -16.71 1.16
N THR A 87 17.14 -16.32 0.85
CA THR A 87 18.03 -15.55 1.72
C THR A 87 18.15 -14.12 1.19
N CYS A 88 18.92 -13.28 1.88
CA CYS A 88 19.07 -11.87 1.54
C CYS A 88 19.38 -11.67 0.05
N GLN A 89 18.48 -10.99 -0.66
CA GLN A 89 18.63 -10.60 -2.05
C GLN A 89 18.95 -9.11 -2.12
N PRO A 90 20.09 -8.73 -2.72
CA PRO A 90 20.44 -7.33 -2.85
C PRO A 90 19.42 -6.60 -3.72
N ILE A 91 19.25 -5.32 -3.44
CA ILE A 91 18.42 -4.44 -4.25
C ILE A 91 19.18 -4.12 -5.53
N ASP A 92 18.59 -4.43 -6.68
CA ASP A 92 19.09 -3.93 -7.97
C ASP A 92 18.53 -2.52 -8.19
N PHE A 93 19.41 -1.51 -8.18
CA PHE A 93 19.08 -0.10 -8.49
C PHE A 93 19.22 0.24 -9.99
N SER A 94 19.54 -0.74 -10.84
CA SER A 94 19.63 -0.55 -12.28
C SER A 94 18.26 -0.28 -12.90
N LYS A 95 18.27 0.17 -14.17
CA LYS A 95 17.07 0.34 -15.00
C LYS A 95 16.79 -0.90 -15.86
N SER A 96 17.24 -2.08 -15.43
CA SER A 96 16.89 -3.35 -16.09
C SER A 96 15.38 -3.55 -16.08
N GLU A 97 14.87 -4.33 -17.06
CA GLU A 97 13.43 -4.57 -17.17
C GLU A 97 12.86 -5.21 -15.88
N THR A 98 13.60 -6.16 -15.30
CA THR A 98 13.25 -6.89 -14.08
C THR A 98 13.30 -6.00 -12.84
N ALA A 99 14.32 -5.15 -12.69
CA ALA A 99 14.40 -4.22 -11.58
C ALA A 99 13.29 -3.14 -11.65
N MET A 100 12.97 -2.66 -12.86
CA MET A 100 11.84 -1.74 -13.06
C MET A 100 10.49 -2.42 -12.77
N LYS A 101 10.32 -3.71 -13.10
CA LYS A 101 9.13 -4.50 -12.74
C LYS A 101 9.01 -4.66 -11.22
N ALA A 102 10.11 -4.96 -10.53
CA ALA A 102 10.14 -5.04 -9.06
C ALA A 102 9.71 -3.70 -8.42
N CYS A 103 10.27 -2.58 -8.88
CA CYS A 103 9.87 -1.24 -8.43
C CYS A 103 8.37 -1.01 -8.66
N LYS A 104 7.85 -1.34 -9.84
CA LYS A 104 6.43 -1.17 -10.18
C LYS A 104 5.55 -2.02 -9.28
N ALA A 105 5.94 -3.25 -8.98
CA ALA A 105 5.21 -4.12 -8.07
C ALA A 105 5.17 -3.53 -6.64
N CYS A 106 6.29 -3.02 -6.12
CA CYS A 106 6.33 -2.32 -4.82
C CYS A 106 5.41 -1.09 -4.81
N TRP A 107 5.44 -0.28 -5.87
CA TRP A 107 4.57 0.89 -5.96
C TRP A 107 3.09 0.51 -6.07
N TRP A 108 2.73 -0.48 -6.88
CA TRP A 108 1.37 -1.00 -6.93
C TRP A 108 0.90 -1.56 -5.60
N PHE A 109 1.79 -2.22 -4.85
CA PHE A 109 1.50 -2.65 -3.49
C PHE A 109 1.20 -1.46 -2.56
N TYR A 110 1.97 -0.37 -2.64
CA TYR A 110 1.67 0.86 -1.91
C TYR A 110 0.32 1.47 -2.30
N ILE A 111 0.00 1.55 -3.59
CA ILE A 111 -1.32 2.00 -4.06
C ILE A 111 -2.43 1.11 -3.50
N MET A 112 -2.22 -0.21 -3.44
CA MET A 112 -3.15 -1.13 -2.79
C MET A 112 -3.34 -0.84 -1.31
N LYS A 113 -2.28 -0.56 -0.55
CA LYS A 113 -2.43 -0.17 0.86
C LYS A 113 -3.23 1.12 1.05
N LEU A 114 -3.14 2.07 0.12
CA LEU A 114 -4.01 3.26 0.14
C LEU A 114 -5.48 2.91 -0.13
N VAL A 115 -5.74 2.03 -1.09
CA VAL A 115 -7.11 1.57 -1.40
C VAL A 115 -7.70 0.81 -0.22
N ASP A 116 -6.91 -0.01 0.46
CA ASP A 116 -7.31 -0.76 1.66
C ASP A 116 -7.80 0.16 2.81
N LEU A 117 -7.43 1.45 2.84
CA LEU A 117 -8.00 2.41 3.80
C LEU A 117 -9.53 2.57 3.63
N THR A 118 -10.05 2.24 2.45
CA THR A 118 -11.49 2.24 2.14
C THR A 118 -12.24 1.19 2.96
N ASP A 119 -11.61 0.09 3.38
CA ASP A 119 -12.24 -0.94 4.22
C ASP A 119 -12.84 -0.32 5.49
N THR A 120 -12.05 0.50 6.18
CA THR A 120 -12.50 1.15 7.41
C THR A 120 -13.57 2.20 7.13
N ILE A 121 -13.51 2.88 5.99
CA ILE A 121 -14.58 3.81 5.56
C ILE A 121 -15.90 3.05 5.42
N LEU A 122 -15.88 1.87 4.79
CA LEU A 122 -17.05 1.02 4.63
C LEU A 122 -17.55 0.49 5.98
N PHE A 123 -16.65 0.12 6.90
CA PHE A 123 -17.05 -0.30 8.25
C PHE A 123 -17.77 0.82 9.01
N VAL A 124 -17.28 2.05 8.92
CA VAL A 124 -17.94 3.22 9.54
C VAL A 124 -19.33 3.43 8.95
N LEU A 125 -19.47 3.44 7.62
CA LEU A 125 -20.74 3.66 6.94
C LEU A 125 -21.76 2.53 7.17
N ARG A 126 -21.28 1.30 7.40
CA ARG A 126 -22.13 0.14 7.73
C ARG A 126 -22.40 -0.01 9.23
N LYS A 127 -21.88 0.89 10.07
CA LYS A 127 -21.96 0.82 11.55
C LYS A 127 -21.41 -0.50 12.09
N LYS A 128 -20.31 -0.96 11.52
CA LYS A 128 -19.56 -2.18 11.89
C LYS A 128 -18.37 -1.82 12.77
N ASP A 129 -18.65 -1.13 13.87
CA ASP A 129 -17.63 -0.63 14.81
C ASP A 129 -16.81 -1.75 15.44
N GLU A 130 -17.37 -2.96 15.56
CA GLU A 130 -16.68 -4.16 16.04
C GLU A 130 -15.48 -4.57 15.17
N GLN A 131 -15.49 -4.20 13.89
CA GLN A 131 -14.39 -4.49 12.95
C GLN A 131 -13.29 -3.43 13.02
N ILE A 132 -13.59 -2.23 13.53
CA ILE A 132 -12.64 -1.11 13.65
C ILE A 132 -11.84 -1.26 14.96
N THR A 133 -11.01 -2.30 15.01
CA THR A 133 -10.13 -2.56 16.15
C THR A 133 -8.87 -1.70 16.11
N PHE A 134 -8.18 -1.58 17.25
CA PHE A 134 -6.85 -0.95 17.30
C PHE A 134 -5.88 -1.59 16.31
N LEU A 135 -5.84 -2.93 16.27
CA LEU A 135 -4.96 -3.68 15.39
C LEU A 135 -5.25 -3.36 13.92
N HIS A 136 -6.52 -3.32 13.53
CA HIS A 136 -6.95 -2.96 12.17
C HIS A 136 -6.41 -1.59 11.79
N VAL A 137 -6.74 -0.55 12.56
CA VAL A 137 -6.36 0.83 12.25
C VAL A 137 -4.83 0.99 12.25
N TYR A 138 -4.15 0.43 13.25
CA TYR A 138 -2.69 0.46 13.35
C TYR A 138 -2.02 -0.21 12.14
N HIS A 139 -2.48 -1.40 11.77
CA HIS A 139 -1.97 -2.15 10.61
C HIS A 139 -2.15 -1.34 9.32
N HIS A 140 -3.34 -0.81 9.05
CA HIS A 140 -3.59 -0.04 7.82
C HIS A 140 -2.73 1.22 7.70
N ILE A 141 -2.53 1.96 8.81
CA ILE A 141 -1.67 3.14 8.84
C ILE A 141 -0.20 2.76 8.61
N THR A 142 0.30 1.81 9.40
CA THR A 142 1.71 1.40 9.35
C THR A 142 2.06 0.77 8.01
N MET A 143 1.23 -0.13 7.47
CA MET A 143 1.48 -0.74 6.17
C MET A 143 1.46 0.27 5.02
N THR A 144 0.62 1.32 5.09
CA THR A 144 0.62 2.41 4.11
C THR A 144 1.94 3.19 4.14
N PHE A 145 2.41 3.51 5.35
CA PHE A 145 3.67 4.23 5.53
C PHE A 145 4.90 3.40 5.12
N CYS A 146 4.93 2.13 5.52
CA CYS A 146 5.95 1.17 5.12
C CYS A 146 5.95 0.94 3.61
N GLY A 147 4.77 0.83 2.99
CA GLY A 147 4.62 0.70 1.54
C GLY A 147 5.19 1.89 0.79
N TRP A 148 4.90 3.13 1.24
CA TRP A 148 5.48 4.34 0.64
C TRP A 148 7.00 4.35 0.76
N SER A 149 7.51 4.04 1.96
CA SER A 149 8.95 4.03 2.24
C SER A 149 9.69 2.96 1.43
N GLY A 150 9.15 1.74 1.37
CA GLY A 150 9.69 0.65 0.55
C GLY A 150 9.69 0.99 -0.93
N SER A 151 8.61 1.59 -1.44
CA SER A 151 8.53 2.03 -2.84
C SER A 151 9.51 3.16 -3.16
N LYS A 152 9.73 4.08 -2.22
CA LYS A 152 10.59 5.25 -2.41
C LYS A 152 12.08 4.92 -2.35
N TYR A 153 12.49 3.99 -1.50
CA TYR A 153 13.91 3.77 -1.19
C TYR A 153 14.47 2.41 -1.60
N VAL A 154 13.64 1.37 -1.69
CA VAL A 154 14.09 -0.03 -1.76
C VAL A 154 13.65 -0.71 -3.06
N GLY A 155 12.42 -0.52 -3.55
CA GLY A 155 12.02 -0.88 -4.92
C GLY A 155 12.30 -2.32 -5.39
N GLY A 156 12.51 -3.28 -4.48
CA GLY A 156 12.90 -4.66 -4.80
C GLY A 156 13.75 -5.29 -3.70
N GLY A 157 14.40 -6.42 -4.01
CA GLY A 157 15.20 -7.20 -3.04
C GLY A 157 14.32 -8.02 -2.07
N GLN A 158 14.98 -8.78 -1.20
CA GLN A 158 14.34 -9.66 -0.21
C GLN A 158 15.19 -9.79 1.06
#